data_AF-A0A950GUY9-F1
#
_entry.id   AF-A0A950GUY9-F1
#
_cell.length_a   1.000
_cell.length_b   1.000
_cell.length_c   1.000
_cell.angle_alpha   90.00
_cell.angle_beta   90.00
_cell.angle_gamma   90.00
#
_symmetry.space_group_name_H-M   'P 1'
#
loop_
_entity.id
_entity.type
_entity.pdbx_description
1 polymer ?
#
loop_
_entity_poly.entity_id
_entity_poly.type
_entity_poly.pdbx_seq_one_letter_code
_entity_poly.pdbx_strand_id
1 'polypeptide(L)'
;SEFLEDIAQFFILFQSVQKGFSERAAAVQRLLADRRTTFMVVSTLEGVPLREAEFFAEQLSARKLHLGAIVLNKVLPDYLLDPGAGTLAEAMRERARGLGATLAPDLAAEADELGDVDQVSRVLEEVAQSFLNFQVVARREMEERQSLAVIPEVLATVPFFDTDIYDLGGLVRLGDQIWD
;
A
#
# COMPACT_ATOMS: atom_id res chain seq x y z
N SER A 1 13.68 54.04 7.11
CA SER A 1 13.27 52.98 6.17
C SER A 1 12.52 51.97 6.99
N GLU A 2 11.19 52.03 6.96
CA GLU A 2 10.25 51.22 7.75
C GLU A 2 10.60 49.71 7.67
N PHE A 3 11.00 49.24 6.48
CA PHE A 3 11.46 47.88 6.23
C PHE A 3 12.66 47.41 7.08
N LEU A 4 13.65 48.27 7.33
CA LEU A 4 14.83 47.90 8.15
C LEU A 4 14.46 47.81 9.64
N GLU A 5 13.51 48.64 10.07
CA GLU A 5 12.96 48.63 11.42
C GLU A 5 12.12 47.37 11.66
N ASP A 6 11.27 47.01 10.70
CA ASP A 6 10.46 45.79 10.74
C ASP A 6 11.31 44.52 10.79
N ILE A 7 12.40 44.45 10.03
CA ILE A 7 13.35 43.32 10.07
C ILE A 7 14.04 43.23 11.43
N ALA A 8 14.47 44.36 11.99
CA ALA A 8 15.10 44.38 13.31
C ALA A 8 14.11 43.92 14.40
N GLN A 9 12.86 44.38 14.33
CA GLN A 9 11.81 44.00 15.25
C GLN A 9 11.43 42.51 15.11
N PHE A 10 11.40 41.98 13.88
CA PHE A 10 11.25 40.55 13.62
C PHE A 10 12.37 39.74 14.27
N PHE A 11 13.64 40.11 14.12
CA PHE A 11 14.75 39.35 14.72
C PHE A 11 14.71 39.35 16.25
N ILE A 12 14.32 40.46 16.88
CA ILE A 12 14.17 40.55 18.34
C ILE A 12 13.04 39.61 18.82
N LEU A 13 11.88 39.63 18.16
CA LEU A 13 10.77 38.75 18.47
C LEU A 13 11.12 37.28 18.19
N PHE A 14 11.77 37.01 17.07
CA PHE A 14 12.15 35.68 16.60
C PHE A 14 13.16 35.01 17.53
N GLN A 15 14.14 35.74 18.10
CA GLN A 15 15.10 35.16 19.06
C GLN A 15 14.42 34.51 20.28
N SER A 16 13.33 35.12 20.77
CA SER A 16 12.57 34.54 21.91
C SER A 16 11.81 33.26 21.51
N VAL A 17 11.22 33.25 20.30
CA VAL A 17 10.47 32.11 19.77
C VAL A 17 11.41 30.97 19.36
N GLN A 18 12.58 31.31 18.81
CA GLN A 18 13.62 30.38 18.38
C GLN A 18 14.17 29.58 19.56
N LYS A 19 14.40 30.21 20.72
CA LYS A 19 14.86 29.50 21.92
C LYS A 19 13.84 28.43 22.34
N GLY A 20 12.55 28.79 22.42
CA GLY A 20 11.49 27.84 22.72
C GLY A 20 11.35 26.74 21.67
N PHE A 21 11.61 27.05 20.39
CA PHE A 21 11.63 26.05 19.32
C PHE A 21 12.78 25.05 19.48
N SER A 22 14.00 25.53 19.77
CA SER A 22 15.17 24.68 20.00
C SER A 22 14.99 23.75 21.21
N GLU A 23 14.43 24.26 22.32
CA GLU A 23 14.15 23.46 23.51
C GLU A 23 13.12 22.36 23.22
N ARG A 24 12.05 22.67 22.48
CA ARG A 24 11.04 21.69 22.04
C ARG A 24 11.64 20.67 21.07
N ALA A 25 12.42 21.10 20.09
CA ALA A 25 13.08 20.20 19.14
C ALA A 25 14.00 19.21 19.87
N ALA A 26 14.78 19.68 20.85
CA ALA A 26 15.61 18.81 21.68
C ALA A 26 14.79 17.85 22.55
N ALA A 27 13.63 18.29 23.07
CA ALA A 27 12.73 17.42 23.82
C ALA A 27 12.11 16.32 22.95
N VAL A 28 11.67 16.65 21.73
CA VAL A 28 11.16 15.68 20.76
C VAL A 28 12.27 14.71 20.36
N GLN A 29 13.48 15.19 20.07
CA GLN A 29 14.59 14.33 19.71
C GLN A 29 14.93 13.32 20.82
N ARG A 30 14.90 13.75 22.09
CA ARG A 30 15.07 12.83 23.24
C ARG A 30 13.97 11.79 23.32
N LEU A 31 12.72 12.17 23.06
CA LEU A 31 11.59 11.24 23.07
C LEU A 31 11.71 10.21 21.95
N LEU A 32 12.06 10.65 20.74
CA LEU A 32 12.25 9.76 19.59
C LEU A 32 13.44 8.80 19.77
N ALA A 33 14.49 9.23 20.48
CA ALA A 33 15.67 8.40 20.77
C ALA A 33 15.55 7.59 22.07
N ASP A 34 14.45 7.70 22.83
CA ASP A 34 14.23 6.90 24.04
C ASP A 34 14.09 5.42 23.64
N ARG A 35 14.71 4.53 24.42
CA ARG A 35 14.65 3.07 24.21
C ARG A 35 13.23 2.48 24.25
N ARG A 36 12.25 3.22 24.76
CA ARG A 36 10.83 2.84 24.80
C ARG A 36 10.06 3.30 23.55
N THR A 37 10.72 4.02 22.64
CA THR A 37 10.14 4.50 21.40
C THR A 37 10.60 3.63 20.24
N THR A 38 9.65 3.19 19.42
CA THR A 38 9.88 2.37 18.23
C THR A 38 9.26 3.04 17.02
N PHE A 39 9.97 3.01 15.90
CA PHE A 39 9.48 3.43 14.59
C PHE A 39 8.94 2.24 13.81
N MET A 40 7.82 2.46 13.14
CA MET A 40 7.24 1.56 12.14
C MET A 40 7.13 2.33 10.83
N VAL A 41 7.74 1.82 9.77
CA VAL A 41 7.70 2.43 8.45
C VAL A 41 6.64 1.70 7.63
N VAL A 42 5.69 2.44 7.08
CA VAL A 42 4.60 1.88 6.28
C VAL A 42 4.77 2.35 4.84
N SER A 43 4.73 1.43 3.89
CA SER A 43 4.83 1.75 2.47
C SER A 43 4.06 0.76 1.61
N THR A 44 3.68 1.12 0.40
CA THR A 44 3.19 0.15 -0.59
C THR A 44 4.37 -0.49 -1.31
N LEU A 45 4.14 -1.59 -2.05
CA LEU A 45 5.15 -2.21 -2.92
C LEU A 45 5.29 -1.51 -4.28
N GLU A 46 4.93 -0.23 -4.34
CA GLU A 46 5.18 0.62 -5.49
C GLU A 46 6.63 1.12 -5.48
N GLY A 47 7.29 1.15 -6.63
CA GLY A 47 8.73 1.39 -6.68
C GLY A 47 9.22 2.73 -6.12
N VAL A 48 8.44 3.82 -6.18
CA VAL A 48 8.84 5.10 -5.55
C VAL A 48 8.62 5.07 -4.03
N PRO A 49 7.40 4.78 -3.52
CA PRO A 49 7.17 4.64 -2.08
C PRO A 49 8.10 3.64 -1.38
N LEU A 50 8.41 2.51 -2.02
CA LEU A 50 9.28 1.51 -1.43
C LEU A 50 10.70 2.03 -1.23
N ARG A 51 11.29 2.67 -2.25
CA ARG A 51 12.61 3.29 -2.14
C ARG A 51 12.67 4.40 -1.08
N GLU A 52 11.61 5.20 -0.94
CA GLU A 52 11.53 6.21 0.11
C GLU A 52 11.49 5.57 1.51
N ALA A 53 10.77 4.45 1.65
CA ALA A 53 10.69 3.70 2.89
C ALA A 53 12.04 3.08 3.26
N GLU A 54 12.75 2.50 2.30
CA GLU A 54 14.11 1.96 2.50
C GLU A 54 15.07 3.08 2.92
N PHE A 55 15.09 4.20 2.19
CA PHE A 55 15.91 5.35 2.54
C PHE A 55 15.59 5.87 3.96
N PHE A 56 14.30 5.96 4.32
CA PHE A 56 13.90 6.39 5.65
C PHE A 56 14.34 5.40 6.74
N ALA A 57 14.22 4.10 6.49
CA ALA A 57 14.67 3.04 7.38
C ALA A 57 16.20 3.07 7.59
N GLU A 58 16.98 3.34 6.52
CA GLU A 58 18.41 3.59 6.60
C GLU A 58 18.73 4.82 7.46
N GLN A 59 18.00 5.93 7.28
CA GLN A 59 18.19 7.15 8.08
C GLN A 59 17.86 6.95 9.56
N LEU A 60 16.84 6.17 9.89
CA LEU A 60 16.54 5.80 11.28
C LEU A 60 17.69 5.02 11.90
N SER A 61 18.18 4.01 11.18
CA SER A 61 19.31 3.17 11.61
C SER A 61 20.60 3.99 11.78
N ALA A 62 20.93 4.85 10.82
CA ALA A 62 22.10 5.74 10.87
C ALA A 62 22.06 6.71 12.06
N ARG A 63 20.86 7.14 12.47
CA ARG A 63 20.63 8.01 13.64
C ARG A 63 20.49 7.25 14.96
N LYS A 64 20.64 5.92 14.94
CA LYS A 64 20.46 5.03 16.10
C LYS A 64 19.06 5.13 16.71
N LEU A 65 18.06 5.38 15.88
CA LEU A 65 16.65 5.31 16.27
C LEU A 65 16.16 3.88 16.05
N HIS A 66 15.29 3.40 16.95
CA HIS A 66 14.84 2.01 16.92
C HIS A 66 13.80 1.77 15.83
N LEU A 67 14.20 1.09 14.74
CA LEU A 67 13.29 0.62 13.70
C LEU A 67 12.78 -0.78 14.09
N GLY A 68 11.52 -0.87 14.50
CA GLY A 68 10.93 -2.16 14.91
C GLY A 68 10.23 -2.89 13.76
N ALA A 69 9.63 -2.16 12.83
CA ALA A 69 8.89 -2.80 11.74
C ALA A 69 8.90 -2.02 10.43
N ILE A 70 8.87 -2.76 9.33
CA ILE A 70 8.43 -2.27 8.02
C ILE A 70 7.12 -2.99 7.67
N VAL A 71 6.09 -2.22 7.34
CA VAL A 71 4.77 -2.73 6.94
C VAL A 71 4.57 -2.42 5.47
N LEU A 72 4.46 -3.49 4.67
CA LEU A 72 4.12 -3.41 3.26
C LEU A 72 2.59 -3.40 3.16
N ASN A 73 2.02 -2.24 2.88
CA ASN A 73 0.60 -2.00 2.81
C ASN A 73 0.04 -2.22 1.40
N LYS A 74 -1.23 -2.61 1.32
CA LYS A 74 -1.98 -2.83 0.06
C LYS A 74 -1.35 -3.88 -0.86
N VAL A 75 -0.76 -4.93 -0.28
CA VAL A 75 -0.16 -6.02 -1.07
C VAL A 75 -1.24 -6.76 -1.86
N LEU A 76 -0.97 -7.03 -3.14
CA LEU A 76 -1.89 -7.78 -3.97
C LEU A 76 -2.05 -9.24 -3.47
N PRO A 77 -3.25 -9.85 -3.58
CA PRO A 77 -3.49 -11.21 -3.10
C PRO A 77 -2.63 -12.27 -3.80
N ASP A 78 -2.20 -13.29 -3.03
CA ASP A 78 -1.33 -14.36 -3.51
C ASP A 78 -1.94 -15.20 -4.65
N TYR A 79 -3.28 -15.26 -4.77
CA TYR A 79 -3.92 -15.98 -5.88
C TYR A 79 -3.58 -15.39 -7.26
N LEU A 80 -3.16 -14.11 -7.32
CA LEU A 80 -2.69 -13.49 -8.57
C LEU A 80 -1.35 -14.05 -9.01
N LEU A 81 -0.56 -14.63 -8.08
CA LEU A 81 0.72 -15.27 -8.37
C LEU A 81 0.56 -16.74 -8.77
N ASP A 82 -0.65 -17.32 -8.69
CA ASP A 82 -0.91 -18.70 -9.11
C ASP A 82 -0.81 -18.84 -10.64
N PRO A 83 0.14 -19.65 -11.17
CA PRO A 83 0.26 -19.90 -12.60
C PRO A 83 -1.01 -20.52 -13.20
N GLY A 84 -1.72 -21.35 -12.43
CA GLY A 84 -2.96 -22.00 -12.85
C GLY A 84 -4.08 -20.98 -13.07
N ALA A 85 -4.17 -19.98 -12.20
CA ALA A 85 -5.12 -18.88 -12.36
C ALA A 85 -4.81 -18.02 -13.59
N GLY A 86 -3.52 -17.80 -13.90
CA GLY A 86 -3.09 -17.14 -15.14
C GLY A 86 -3.50 -17.91 -16.40
N THR A 87 -3.23 -19.22 -16.43
CA THR A 87 -3.67 -20.09 -17.55
C THR A 87 -5.19 -20.11 -17.70
N LEU A 88 -5.94 -20.12 -16.59
CA LEU A 88 -7.40 -20.06 -16.63
C LEU A 88 -7.89 -18.72 -17.19
N ALA A 89 -7.29 -17.60 -16.81
CA ALA A 89 -7.64 -16.28 -17.33
C ALA A 89 -7.36 -16.19 -18.85
N GLU A 90 -6.22 -16.71 -19.33
CA GLU A 90 -5.94 -16.79 -20.77
C GLU A 90 -7.00 -17.62 -21.52
N ALA A 91 -7.32 -18.81 -21.01
CA ALA A 91 -8.33 -19.68 -21.59
C ALA A 91 -9.74 -19.03 -21.57
N MET A 92 -10.07 -18.31 -20.50
CA MET A 92 -11.33 -17.56 -20.38
C MET A 92 -11.41 -16.44 -21.41
N ARG A 93 -10.32 -15.69 -21.62
CA ARG A 93 -10.25 -14.65 -22.65
C ARG A 93 -10.45 -15.22 -24.05
N GLU A 94 -9.73 -16.29 -24.40
CA GLU A 94 -9.83 -16.92 -25.73
C GLU A 94 -11.21 -17.53 -26.01
N ARG A 95 -11.86 -18.03 -24.96
CA ARG A 95 -13.16 -18.72 -25.06
C ARG A 95 -14.33 -17.85 -24.62
N ALA A 96 -14.12 -16.55 -24.43
CA ALA A 96 -15.10 -15.63 -23.86
C ALA A 96 -16.46 -15.70 -24.57
N ARG A 97 -16.45 -15.80 -25.91
CA ARG A 97 -17.69 -15.95 -26.70
C ARG A 97 -18.43 -17.27 -26.44
N GLY A 98 -17.70 -18.38 -26.37
CA GLY A 98 -18.29 -19.70 -26.10
C GLY A 98 -18.83 -19.79 -24.67
N LEU A 99 -18.10 -19.22 -23.71
CA LEU A 99 -18.54 -19.11 -22.32
C LEU A 99 -19.75 -18.18 -22.20
N GLY A 100 -19.74 -17.02 -22.87
CA GLY A 100 -20.86 -16.10 -22.91
C GLY A 100 -22.13 -16.73 -23.49
N ALA A 101 -22.01 -17.50 -24.57
CA ALA A 101 -23.13 -18.25 -25.13
C ALA A 101 -23.67 -19.34 -24.19
N THR A 102 -22.83 -19.87 -23.31
CA THR A 102 -23.22 -20.87 -22.31
C THR A 102 -23.90 -20.23 -21.10
N LEU A 103 -23.42 -19.07 -20.65
CA LEU A 103 -23.90 -18.38 -19.44
C LEU A 103 -25.11 -17.47 -19.70
N ALA A 104 -25.25 -16.92 -20.91
CA ALA A 104 -26.33 -15.99 -21.26
C ALA A 104 -27.75 -16.52 -20.98
N PRO A 105 -28.11 -17.79 -21.27
CA PRO A 105 -29.45 -18.30 -20.95
C PRO A 105 -29.75 -18.30 -19.44
N ASP A 106 -28.76 -18.63 -18.61
CA ASP A 106 -28.91 -18.65 -17.15
C ASP A 106 -29.06 -17.22 -16.61
N LEU A 107 -28.30 -16.26 -17.15
CA LEU A 107 -28.42 -14.84 -16.78
C LEU A 107 -29.75 -14.22 -17.23
N ALA A 108 -30.25 -14.60 -18.41
CA ALA A 108 -31.56 -14.18 -18.91
C ALA A 108 -32.71 -14.63 -18.00
N ALA A 109 -32.56 -15.77 -17.32
CA ALA A 109 -33.55 -16.27 -16.37
C ALA A 109 -33.64 -15.40 -15.10
N GLU A 110 -32.57 -14.71 -14.71
CA GLU A 110 -32.59 -13.73 -13.61
C GLU A 110 -33.11 -12.37 -14.08
N ALA A 111 -32.65 -11.89 -15.25
CA ALA A 111 -33.15 -10.71 -15.91
C ALA A 111 -32.87 -10.75 -17.42
N ASP A 112 -33.91 -10.58 -18.24
CA ASP A 112 -33.85 -10.70 -19.71
C ASP A 112 -32.74 -9.82 -20.34
N GLU A 113 -32.52 -8.62 -19.77
CA GLU A 113 -31.48 -7.66 -20.19
C GLU A 113 -30.04 -8.17 -20.01
N LEU A 114 -29.81 -9.17 -19.14
CA LEU A 114 -28.50 -9.77 -18.90
C LEU A 114 -28.18 -10.93 -19.86
N GLY A 115 -29.14 -11.32 -20.70
CA GLY A 115 -29.04 -12.45 -21.63
C GLY A 115 -28.30 -12.17 -22.94
N ASP A 116 -27.78 -10.95 -23.15
CA ASP A 116 -27.04 -10.64 -24.37
C ASP A 116 -25.66 -11.31 -24.38
N VAL A 117 -25.50 -12.30 -25.26
CA VAL A 117 -24.26 -13.07 -25.43
C VAL A 117 -23.08 -12.15 -25.71
N ASP A 118 -23.24 -11.11 -26.53
CA ASP A 118 -22.12 -10.24 -26.91
C ASP A 118 -21.68 -9.37 -25.72
N GLN A 119 -22.63 -8.87 -24.92
CA GLN A 119 -22.34 -8.15 -23.68
C GLN A 119 -21.66 -9.04 -22.63
N VAL A 120 -22.19 -10.24 -22.37
CA VAL A 120 -21.60 -11.19 -21.41
C VAL A 120 -20.18 -11.56 -21.82
N SER A 121 -19.98 -11.87 -23.11
CA SER A 121 -18.66 -12.21 -23.65
C SER A 121 -17.65 -11.08 -23.45
N ARG A 122 -18.06 -9.82 -23.67
CA ARG A 122 -17.21 -8.65 -23.45
C ARG A 122 -16.81 -8.49 -22.00
N VAL A 123 -17.75 -8.68 -21.06
CA VAL A 123 -17.44 -8.61 -19.62
C VAL A 123 -16.45 -9.72 -19.23
N LEU A 124 -16.63 -10.95 -19.72
CA LEU A 124 -15.70 -12.04 -19.47
C LEU A 124 -14.30 -11.75 -20.00
N GLU A 125 -14.20 -11.19 -21.20
CA GLU A 125 -12.93 -10.77 -21.81
C GLU A 125 -12.23 -9.70 -20.95
N GLU A 126 -12.97 -8.68 -20.51
CA GLU A 126 -12.44 -7.62 -19.63
C GLU A 126 -11.98 -8.14 -18.27
N VAL A 127 -12.77 -9.03 -17.63
CA VAL A 127 -12.39 -9.65 -16.35
C VAL A 127 -11.10 -10.47 -16.51
N ALA A 128 -11.02 -11.29 -17.55
CA ALA A 128 -9.83 -12.09 -17.83
C ALA A 128 -8.61 -11.21 -18.12
N GLN A 129 -8.76 -10.17 -18.92
CA GLN A 129 -7.68 -9.24 -19.25
C GLN A 129 -7.23 -8.43 -18.01
N SER A 130 -8.17 -8.00 -17.18
CA SER A 130 -7.88 -7.30 -15.92
C SER A 130 -7.11 -8.20 -14.96
N PHE A 131 -7.52 -9.47 -14.80
CA PHE A 131 -6.79 -10.46 -14.00
C PHE A 131 -5.34 -10.61 -14.46
N LEU A 132 -5.11 -10.77 -15.77
CA LEU A 132 -3.76 -10.88 -16.34
C LEU A 132 -2.93 -9.62 -16.11
N ASN A 133 -3.54 -8.43 -16.21
CA ASN A 133 -2.87 -7.17 -15.92
C ASN A 133 -2.45 -7.10 -14.44
N PHE A 134 -3.32 -7.48 -13.51
CA PHE A 134 -3.01 -7.52 -12.08
C PHE A 134 -1.94 -8.57 -11.74
N GLN A 135 -1.94 -9.72 -12.42
CA GLN A 135 -0.90 -10.73 -12.25
C GLN A 135 0.49 -10.20 -12.60
N VAL A 136 0.62 -9.36 -13.63
CA VAL A 136 1.90 -8.70 -13.96
C VAL A 136 2.35 -7.76 -12.84
N VAL A 137 1.40 -7.01 -12.24
CA VAL A 137 1.71 -6.11 -11.12
C VAL A 137 2.10 -6.91 -9.88
N ALA A 138 1.33 -7.94 -9.52
CA ALA A 138 1.62 -8.80 -8.36
C ALA A 138 3.01 -9.44 -8.47
N ARG A 139 3.41 -9.87 -9.66
CA ARG A 139 4.75 -10.42 -9.89
C ARG A 139 5.85 -9.39 -9.64
N ARG A 140 5.65 -8.14 -10.06
CA ARG A 140 6.58 -7.04 -9.77
C ARG A 140 6.63 -6.71 -8.28
N GLU A 141 5.49 -6.67 -7.60
CA GLU A 141 5.44 -6.48 -6.14
C GLU A 141 6.22 -7.57 -5.39
N MET A 142 6.11 -8.83 -5.84
CA MET A 142 6.88 -9.93 -5.28
C MET A 142 8.39 -9.77 -5.48
N GLU A 143 8.82 -9.30 -6.66
CA GLU A 143 10.23 -9.01 -6.96
C GLU A 143 10.76 -7.87 -6.06
N GLU A 144 10.01 -6.77 -5.95
CA GLU A 144 10.34 -5.62 -5.09
C GLU A 144 10.43 -6.01 -3.60
N ARG A 145 9.50 -6.86 -3.13
CA ARG A 145 9.54 -7.42 -1.78
C ARG A 145 10.79 -8.27 -1.53
N GLN A 146 11.24 -9.03 -2.52
CA GLN A 146 12.46 -9.86 -2.42
C GLN A 146 13.74 -9.04 -2.49
N SER A 147 13.71 -7.86 -3.13
CA SER A 147 14.86 -6.97 -3.24
C SER A 147 15.05 -6.00 -2.09
N LEU A 148 14.20 -6.06 -1.05
CA LEU A 148 14.30 -5.20 0.14
C LEU A 148 15.72 -5.21 0.72
N ALA A 149 16.36 -4.04 0.71
CA ALA A 149 17.75 -3.88 1.13
C ALA A 149 17.92 -3.82 2.67
N VAL A 150 16.88 -3.36 3.36
CA VAL A 150 16.87 -3.21 4.82
C VAL A 150 16.17 -4.41 5.46
N ILE A 151 16.81 -5.01 6.46
CA ILE A 151 16.23 -6.11 7.25
C ILE A 151 15.69 -5.52 8.56
N PRO A 152 14.36 -5.28 8.70
CA PRO A 152 13.77 -4.87 9.96
C PRO A 152 13.70 -6.04 10.95
N GLU A 153 13.42 -5.75 12.23
CA GLU A 153 13.09 -6.82 13.20
C GLU A 153 11.81 -7.57 12.78
N VAL A 154 10.83 -6.82 12.26
CA VAL A 154 9.56 -7.35 11.76
C VAL A 154 9.29 -6.81 10.36
N LEU A 155 9.08 -7.71 9.40
CA LEU A 155 8.53 -7.39 8.08
C LEU A 155 7.11 -7.95 8.01
N ALA A 156 6.12 -7.07 7.97
CA ALA A 156 4.70 -7.44 7.89
C ALA A 156 4.10 -7.01 6.56
N THR A 157 3.07 -7.75 6.11
CA THR A 157 2.27 -7.40 4.93
C THR A 157 0.83 -7.18 5.32
N VAL A 158 0.23 -6.14 4.77
CA VAL A 158 -1.21 -5.88 4.86
C VAL A 158 -1.78 -6.00 3.45
N PRO A 159 -2.68 -6.96 3.20
CA PRO A 159 -3.24 -7.12 1.87
C PRO A 159 -4.17 -5.96 1.53
N PHE A 160 -4.44 -5.84 0.24
CA PHE A 160 -5.51 -4.97 -0.22
C PHE A 160 -6.87 -5.48 0.31
N PHE A 161 -7.60 -4.62 1.02
CA PHE A 161 -8.96 -4.93 1.47
C PHE A 161 -9.99 -4.42 0.47
N ASP A 162 -11.01 -5.23 0.19
CA ASP A 162 -12.13 -4.85 -0.67
C ASP A 162 -13.02 -3.76 -0.07
N THR A 163 -12.85 -3.47 1.23
CA THR A 163 -13.61 -2.47 1.99
C THR A 163 -12.70 -1.70 2.92
N ASP A 164 -13.01 -0.41 3.12
CA ASP A 164 -12.30 0.42 4.10
C ASP A 164 -12.47 -0.14 5.52
N ILE A 165 -11.43 0.02 6.35
CA ILE A 165 -11.50 -0.32 7.77
C ILE A 165 -12.13 0.85 8.53
N TYR A 166 -13.43 0.76 8.80
CA TYR A 166 -14.20 1.78 9.53
C TYR A 166 -14.80 1.28 10.85
N ASP A 167 -14.65 0.00 11.17
CA ASP A 167 -15.19 -0.63 12.38
C ASP A 167 -14.15 -1.45 13.14
N LEU A 168 -14.49 -1.82 14.38
CA LEU A 168 -13.64 -2.66 15.22
C LEU A 168 -13.43 -4.05 14.60
N GLY A 169 -14.41 -4.57 13.86
CA GLY A 169 -14.29 -5.85 13.16
C GLY A 169 -13.19 -5.82 12.10
N GLY A 170 -13.08 -4.75 11.32
CA GLY A 170 -12.00 -4.54 10.36
C GLY A 170 -10.65 -4.39 11.01
N LEU A 171 -10.57 -3.73 12.17
CA LEU A 171 -9.32 -3.66 12.95
C LEU A 171 -8.89 -5.04 13.49
N VAL A 172 -9.83 -5.89 13.90
CA VAL A 172 -9.52 -7.27 14.31
C VAL A 172 -9.00 -8.08 13.12
N ARG A 173 -9.65 -8.02 11.95
CA ARG A 173 -9.17 -8.70 10.74
C ARG A 173 -7.76 -8.27 10.32
N LEU A 174 -7.47 -6.97 10.43
CA LEU A 174 -6.13 -6.43 10.21
C LEU A 174 -5.13 -6.97 11.23
N GLY A 175 -5.56 -7.07 12.49
CA GLY A 175 -4.81 -7.70 13.57
C GLY A 175 -4.41 -9.14 13.25
N ASP A 176 -5.39 -9.97 12.93
CA ASP A 176 -5.16 -11.39 12.61
C ASP A 176 -4.20 -11.55 11.42
N GLN A 177 -4.20 -10.64 10.45
CA GLN A 177 -3.29 -10.72 9.29
C GLN A 177 -1.84 -10.32 9.53
N ILE A 178 -1.57 -9.43 10.49
CA ILE A 178 -0.22 -8.94 10.74
C ILE A 178 0.45 -9.74 11.87
N TRP A 179 -0.30 -10.26 12.85
CA TRP A 179 0.25 -10.82 14.09
C TRP A 179 0.02 -12.33 14.32
N ASP A 180 -0.75 -13.04 13.47
CA ASP A 180 -0.82 -14.52 13.47
C ASP A 180 0.22 -15.15 12.50
#